data_AF-A0A951FIF0-F1
#
_entry.id   AF-A0A951FIF0-F1
#
_cell.length_a   1.000
_cell.length_b   1.000
_cell.length_c   1.000
_cell.angle_alpha   90.00
_cell.angle_beta   90.00
_cell.angle_gamma   90.00
#
_symmetry.space_group_name_H-M   'P 1'
#
loop_
_entity.id
_entity.type
_entity.pdbx_description
1 polymer ?
#
loop_
_entity_poly.entity_id
_entity_poly.type
_entity_poly.pdbx_seq_one_letter_code
_entity_poly.pdbx_strand_id
1 'polypeptide(L)'
;MRAVLCVWLLYVTADYPENMAFMRSVLRVLTSRISNKIVLPYLVVVVCVAVAMTFVTVRLTVGALQERIDNRLIEAGRVTSDALVTVEEQQLTQLRSMVFTQGVAQALVAGDRQKLTTLLRPQWTNAQLTTLIAFDKRGQPLLAWERPANAEAAQPPVDRQITGLDQWWLVQQVIAGSSDAFGDKFSAFHEQQLYTAAPVVQNGQVVGGLIVGLPLEELLNHLQASSQASFTTFYNAQGEAIATTHLVTADETTPAIPAPILAQLRAEQPGAEQHIQSNITLSRRE
;
A
#
# COMPACT_ATOMS: atom_id res chain seq x y z
N MET A 1 -59.07 -22.99 19.67
CA MET A 1 -58.08 -22.33 18.77
C MET A 1 -58.67 -21.27 17.83
N ARG A 2 -59.94 -20.84 17.98
CA ARG A 2 -60.56 -19.75 17.19
C ARG A 2 -60.45 -18.36 17.86
N ALA A 3 -60.28 -18.32 19.18
CA ALA A 3 -60.27 -17.06 19.94
C ALA A 3 -58.92 -16.33 19.93
N VAL A 4 -57.81 -17.07 19.92
CA VAL A 4 -56.46 -16.47 20.01
C VAL A 4 -56.03 -15.78 18.71
N LEU A 5 -56.45 -16.30 17.55
CA LEU A 5 -56.19 -15.67 16.25
C LEU A 5 -56.98 -14.36 16.05
N CYS A 6 -58.13 -14.22 16.71
CA CYS A 6 -59.01 -13.07 16.52
C CYS A 6 -58.47 -11.82 17.22
N VAL A 7 -57.75 -12.00 18.34
CA VAL A 7 -57.12 -10.90 19.09
C VAL A 7 -55.82 -10.45 18.41
N TRP A 8 -55.05 -11.37 17.81
CA TRP A 8 -53.80 -11.01 17.13
C TRP A 8 -54.03 -10.27 15.80
N LEU A 9 -55.13 -10.55 15.10
CA LEU A 9 -55.49 -9.85 13.85
C LEU A 9 -55.98 -8.41 14.07
N LEU A 10 -56.52 -8.11 15.25
CA LEU A 10 -57.01 -6.77 15.59
C LEU A 10 -55.85 -5.80 15.91
N TYR A 11 -54.68 -6.30 16.32
CA TYR A 11 -53.55 -5.45 16.69
C TYR A 11 -52.68 -5.01 15.50
N VAL A 12 -52.71 -5.75 14.39
CA VAL A 12 -51.87 -5.49 13.19
C VAL A 12 -52.60 -4.69 12.12
N THR A 13 -53.91 -4.43 12.28
CA THR A 13 -54.77 -3.85 11.22
C THR A 13 -54.99 -2.34 11.31
N ALA A 14 -54.28 -1.64 12.19
CA ALA A 14 -54.53 -0.21 12.43
C ALA A 14 -53.98 0.75 11.36
N ASP A 15 -53.11 0.33 10.42
CA ASP A 15 -52.25 1.32 9.73
C ASP A 15 -52.20 1.32 8.18
N TYR A 16 -52.92 0.45 7.43
CA TYR A 16 -52.86 0.47 5.94
C TYR A 16 -54.17 0.05 5.23
N PRO A 17 -55.01 0.98 4.73
CA PRO A 17 -56.34 0.67 4.16
C PRO A 17 -56.35 0.20 2.69
N GLU A 18 -55.33 0.52 1.87
CA GLU A 18 -55.31 0.20 0.43
C GLU A 18 -55.02 -1.29 0.13
N ASN A 19 -54.30 -1.99 1.01
CA ASN A 19 -53.94 -3.41 0.82
C ASN A 19 -55.08 -4.39 1.15
N MET A 20 -56.22 -3.90 1.66
CA MET A 20 -57.32 -4.72 2.15
C MET A 20 -58.14 -5.40 1.04
N ALA A 21 -58.34 -4.76 -0.10
CA ALA A 21 -59.19 -5.31 -1.18
C ALA A 21 -58.51 -6.47 -1.91
N PHE A 22 -57.21 -6.33 -2.18
CA PHE A 22 -56.39 -7.37 -2.81
C PHE A 22 -56.17 -8.55 -1.86
N MET A 23 -55.82 -8.27 -0.60
CA MET A 23 -55.58 -9.31 0.41
C MET A 23 -56.86 -10.08 0.78
N ARG A 24 -58.03 -9.42 0.86
CA ARG A 24 -59.33 -10.09 1.07
C ARG A 24 -59.76 -10.93 -0.14
N SER A 25 -59.48 -10.49 -1.37
CA SER A 25 -59.81 -11.24 -2.59
C SER A 25 -58.94 -12.48 -2.72
N VAL A 26 -57.64 -12.37 -2.44
CA VAL A 26 -56.71 -13.50 -2.38
C VAL A 26 -57.11 -14.50 -1.28
N LEU A 27 -57.47 -14.02 -0.08
CA LEU A 27 -57.95 -14.90 1.01
C LEU A 27 -59.28 -15.59 0.68
N ARG A 28 -60.20 -14.94 -0.03
CA ARG A 28 -61.51 -15.50 -0.37
C ARG A 28 -61.40 -16.56 -1.47
N VAL A 29 -60.51 -16.37 -2.45
CA VAL A 29 -60.18 -17.40 -3.47
C VAL A 29 -59.48 -18.60 -2.84
N LEU A 30 -58.55 -18.38 -1.90
CA LEU A 30 -57.92 -19.46 -1.15
C LEU A 30 -58.92 -20.19 -0.21
N THR A 31 -59.93 -19.55 0.36
CA THR A 31 -60.79 -20.22 1.37
C THR A 31 -62.04 -20.93 0.81
N SER A 32 -62.26 -20.90 -0.51
CA SER A 32 -63.53 -21.35 -1.12
C SER A 32 -63.65 -22.86 -1.38
N ARG A 33 -62.59 -23.67 -1.22
CA ARG A 33 -62.64 -25.15 -1.38
C ARG A 33 -62.30 -25.85 -0.08
N ILE A 34 -63.06 -26.90 0.28
CA ILE A 34 -62.85 -27.72 1.50
C ILE A 34 -61.42 -28.29 1.58
N SER A 35 -60.81 -28.62 0.44
CA SER A 35 -59.42 -29.05 0.34
C SER A 35 -58.41 -27.98 0.80
N ASN A 36 -58.68 -26.70 0.56
CA ASN A 36 -57.76 -25.63 0.95
C ASN A 36 -57.72 -25.39 2.46
N LYS A 37 -58.74 -25.83 3.21
CA LYS A 37 -58.72 -25.78 4.69
C LYS A 37 -57.70 -26.74 5.30
N ILE A 38 -57.31 -27.79 4.56
CA ILE A 38 -56.32 -28.79 4.97
C ILE A 38 -54.93 -28.46 4.40
N VAL A 39 -54.85 -27.96 3.16
CA VAL A 39 -53.58 -27.68 2.46
C VAL A 39 -52.95 -26.35 2.91
N LEU A 40 -53.75 -25.32 3.23
CA LEU A 40 -53.25 -24.01 3.64
C LEU A 40 -52.30 -24.02 4.85
N PRO A 41 -52.59 -24.72 5.98
CA PRO A 41 -51.65 -24.74 7.11
C PRO A 41 -50.32 -25.39 6.74
N TYR A 42 -50.33 -26.41 5.88
CA TYR A 42 -49.10 -27.04 5.39
C TYR A 42 -48.29 -26.09 4.49
N LEU A 43 -48.97 -25.37 3.60
CA LEU A 43 -48.33 -24.39 2.71
C LEU A 43 -47.66 -23.26 3.50
N VAL A 44 -48.30 -22.77 4.57
CA VAL A 44 -47.71 -21.76 5.46
C VAL A 44 -46.43 -22.27 6.13
N VAL A 45 -46.42 -23.52 6.60
CA VAL A 45 -45.21 -24.13 7.18
C VAL A 45 -44.09 -24.22 6.15
N VAL A 46 -44.39 -24.67 4.93
CA VAL A 46 -43.38 -24.76 3.85
C VAL A 46 -42.80 -23.39 3.51
N VAL A 47 -43.63 -22.35 3.43
CA VAL A 47 -43.16 -20.97 3.18
C VAL A 47 -42.31 -20.47 4.34
N CYS A 48 -42.71 -20.69 5.59
CA CYS A 48 -41.91 -20.30 6.76
C CYS A 48 -40.55 -21.01 6.78
N VAL A 49 -40.53 -22.31 6.45
CA VAL A 49 -39.27 -23.09 6.34
C VAL A 49 -38.40 -22.55 5.21
N ALA A 50 -38.98 -22.26 4.04
CA ALA A 50 -38.24 -21.68 2.92
C ALA A 50 -37.61 -20.32 3.29
N VAL A 51 -38.36 -19.43 3.93
CA VAL A 51 -37.85 -18.13 4.40
C VAL A 51 -36.74 -18.30 5.45
N ALA A 52 -36.92 -19.22 6.40
CA ALA A 52 -35.90 -19.50 7.41
C ALA A 52 -34.62 -20.06 6.78
N MET A 53 -34.74 -20.98 5.82
CA MET A 53 -33.62 -21.53 5.06
C MET A 53 -32.88 -20.45 4.28
N THR A 54 -33.59 -19.63 3.50
CA THR A 54 -32.99 -18.51 2.76
C THR A 54 -32.30 -17.52 3.70
N PHE A 55 -32.93 -17.18 4.82
CA PHE A 55 -32.35 -16.28 5.82
C PHE A 55 -31.03 -16.82 6.39
N VAL A 56 -31.00 -18.11 6.75
CA VAL A 56 -29.78 -18.78 7.23
C VAL A 56 -28.69 -18.78 6.15
N THR A 57 -29.01 -19.14 4.91
CA THR A 57 -28.04 -19.15 3.80
C THR A 57 -27.47 -17.76 3.55
N VAL A 58 -28.30 -16.70 3.54
CA VAL A 58 -27.83 -15.32 3.35
C VAL A 58 -26.93 -14.90 4.50
N ARG A 59 -27.31 -15.16 5.77
CA ARG A 59 -26.48 -14.81 6.93
C ARG A 59 -25.13 -15.50 6.94
N LEU A 60 -25.09 -16.80 6.61
CA LEU A 60 -23.83 -17.56 6.52
C LEU A 60 -22.92 -17.02 5.41
N THR A 61 -23.50 -16.54 4.31
CA THR A 61 -22.73 -16.01 3.17
C THR A 61 -22.21 -14.60 3.42
N VAL A 62 -23.00 -13.74 4.06
CA VAL A 62 -22.63 -12.33 4.33
C VAL A 62 -21.54 -12.23 5.40
N GLY A 63 -21.60 -13.03 6.48
CA GLY A 63 -20.54 -13.07 7.49
C GLY A 63 -19.18 -13.51 6.92
N ALA A 64 -19.21 -14.49 6.01
CA ALA A 64 -18.01 -15.00 5.36
C ALA A 64 -17.39 -14.02 4.33
N LEU A 65 -18.15 -13.01 3.87
CA LEU A 65 -17.63 -12.01 2.92
C LEU A 65 -16.84 -10.92 3.64
N GLN A 66 -17.31 -10.48 4.80
CA GLN A 66 -16.62 -9.48 5.62
C GLN A 66 -15.26 -10.00 6.11
N GLU A 67 -15.23 -11.20 6.71
CA GLU A 67 -13.99 -11.83 7.17
C GLU A 67 -12.98 -12.06 6.02
N ARG A 68 -13.47 -12.33 4.80
CA ARG A 68 -12.59 -12.47 3.63
C ARG A 68 -12.03 -11.14 3.17
N ILE A 69 -12.80 -10.05 3.22
CA ILE A 69 -12.30 -8.72 2.84
C ILE A 69 -11.23 -8.27 3.84
N ASP A 70 -11.50 -8.40 5.14
CA ASP A 70 -10.56 -8.00 6.19
C ASP A 70 -9.26 -8.80 6.11
N ASN A 71 -9.34 -10.13 5.98
CA ASN A 71 -8.17 -10.99 5.81
C ASN A 71 -7.40 -10.68 4.52
N ARG A 72 -8.08 -10.29 3.45
CA ARG A 72 -7.41 -9.93 2.18
C ARG A 72 -6.70 -8.59 2.27
N LEU A 73 -7.22 -7.64 3.05
CA LEU A 73 -6.57 -6.34 3.29
C LEU A 73 -5.34 -6.49 4.18
N ILE A 74 -5.43 -7.30 5.24
CA ILE A 74 -4.28 -7.61 6.11
C ILE A 74 -3.18 -8.32 5.32
N GLU A 75 -3.55 -9.35 4.55
CA GLU A 75 -2.59 -10.06 3.70
C GLU A 75 -1.97 -9.13 2.65
N ALA A 76 -2.77 -8.28 1.99
CA ALA A 76 -2.25 -7.31 1.02
C ALA A 76 -1.30 -6.29 1.66
N GLY A 77 -1.60 -5.79 2.86
CA GLY A 77 -0.75 -4.88 3.61
C GLY A 77 0.58 -5.54 4.03
N ARG A 78 0.52 -6.79 4.50
CA ARG A 78 1.69 -7.58 4.85
C ARG A 78 2.57 -7.85 3.64
N VAL A 79 2.00 -8.34 2.54
CA VAL A 79 2.76 -8.65 1.33
C VAL A 79 3.38 -7.38 0.72
N THR A 80 2.69 -6.24 0.77
CA THR A 80 3.25 -4.95 0.33
C THR A 80 4.43 -4.53 1.21
N SER A 81 4.34 -4.73 2.52
CA SER A 81 5.44 -4.42 3.45
C SER A 81 6.65 -5.33 3.21
N ASP A 82 6.43 -6.63 3.05
CA ASP A 82 7.48 -7.61 2.75
C ASP A 82 8.14 -7.32 1.38
N ALA A 83 7.34 -6.91 0.39
CA ALA A 83 7.85 -6.49 -0.91
C ALA A 83 8.69 -5.20 -0.82
N LEU A 84 8.31 -4.23 0.01
CA LEU A 84 9.10 -3.01 0.23
C LEU A 84 10.46 -3.32 0.89
N VAL A 85 10.49 -4.24 1.86
CA VAL A 85 11.75 -4.73 2.45
C VAL A 85 12.61 -5.39 1.39
N THR A 86 12.01 -6.21 0.53
CA THR A 86 12.74 -6.89 -0.56
C THR A 86 13.39 -5.88 -1.50
N VAL A 87 12.67 -4.81 -1.86
CA VAL A 87 13.21 -3.71 -2.68
C VAL A 87 14.36 -3.01 -1.96
N GLU A 88 14.22 -2.71 -0.67
CA GLU A 88 15.28 -2.10 0.13
C GLU A 88 16.52 -3.01 0.21
N GLU A 89 16.35 -4.31 0.47
CA GLU A 89 17.45 -5.29 0.50
C GLU A 89 18.20 -5.37 -0.83
N GLN A 90 17.47 -5.31 -1.95
CA GLN A 90 18.05 -5.29 -3.29
C GLN A 90 18.88 -4.02 -3.52
N GLN A 91 18.32 -2.85 -3.20
CA GLN A 91 19.03 -1.56 -3.30
C GLN A 91 20.29 -1.55 -2.41
N LEU A 92 20.20 -2.10 -1.20
CA LEU A 92 21.32 -2.19 -0.26
C LEU A 92 22.40 -3.15 -0.74
N THR A 93 22.02 -4.25 -1.38
CA THR A 93 22.98 -5.19 -1.97
C THR A 93 23.77 -4.53 -3.10
N GLN A 94 23.10 -3.76 -3.95
CA GLN A 94 23.72 -2.97 -5.02
C GLN A 94 24.60 -1.84 -4.47
N LEU A 95 24.14 -1.11 -3.45
CA LEU A 95 24.94 -0.09 -2.79
C LEU A 95 26.19 -0.67 -2.15
N ARG A 96 26.09 -1.80 -1.45
CA ARG A 96 27.24 -2.45 -0.81
C ARG A 96 28.33 -2.79 -1.82
N SER A 97 27.97 -3.35 -2.98
CA SER A 97 28.97 -3.65 -4.02
C SER A 97 29.67 -2.39 -4.53
N MET A 98 28.93 -1.29 -4.72
CA MET A 98 29.48 0.00 -5.15
C MET A 98 30.35 0.67 -4.09
N VAL A 99 29.90 0.71 -2.84
CA VAL A 99 30.61 1.32 -1.71
C VAL A 99 31.95 0.62 -1.45
N PHE A 100 31.97 -0.71 -1.52
CA PHE A 100 33.19 -1.50 -1.27
C PHE A 100 34.10 -1.62 -2.51
N THR A 101 33.78 -0.94 -3.60
CA THR A 101 34.62 -0.95 -4.79
C THR A 101 35.93 -0.22 -4.54
N GLN A 102 37.03 -0.90 -4.84
CA GLN A 102 38.37 -0.34 -4.67
C GLN A 102 38.53 0.94 -5.49
N GLY A 103 38.99 2.01 -4.84
CA GLY A 103 39.15 3.30 -5.50
C GLY A 103 38.00 4.29 -5.25
N VAL A 104 36.81 3.83 -4.86
CA VAL A 104 35.65 4.72 -4.64
C VAL A 104 35.88 5.65 -3.47
N ALA A 105 36.30 5.11 -2.32
CA ALA A 105 36.64 5.93 -1.15
C ALA A 105 37.74 6.96 -1.45
N GLN A 106 38.81 6.57 -2.16
CA GLN A 106 39.89 7.47 -2.55
C GLN A 106 39.41 8.56 -3.52
N ALA A 107 38.52 8.21 -4.46
CA ALA A 107 37.97 9.15 -5.43
C ALA A 107 37.01 10.15 -4.77
N LEU A 108 36.22 9.72 -3.78
CA LEU A 108 35.37 10.62 -2.97
C LEU A 108 36.22 11.62 -2.18
N VAL A 109 37.29 11.16 -1.52
CA VAL A 109 38.20 12.05 -0.77
C VAL A 109 38.89 13.05 -1.69
N ALA A 110 39.29 12.62 -2.89
CA ALA A 110 39.94 13.48 -3.87
C ALA A 110 38.96 14.40 -4.62
N GLY A 111 37.63 14.19 -4.50
CA GLY A 111 36.63 14.87 -5.32
C GLY A 111 36.74 14.54 -6.81
N ASP A 112 37.32 13.38 -7.16
CA ASP A 112 37.61 12.99 -8.54
C ASP A 112 36.40 12.35 -9.20
N ARG A 113 35.55 13.22 -9.79
CA ARG A 113 34.36 12.81 -10.54
C ARG A 113 34.67 11.86 -11.70
N GLN A 114 35.80 12.03 -12.40
CA GLN A 114 36.15 11.21 -13.55
C GLN A 114 36.51 9.78 -13.12
N LYS A 115 37.22 9.65 -12.01
CA LYS A 115 37.52 8.34 -11.41
C LYS A 115 36.28 7.67 -10.85
N LEU A 116 35.41 8.40 -10.15
CA LEU A 116 34.10 7.87 -9.70
C LEU A 116 33.28 7.37 -10.88
N THR A 117 33.27 8.12 -11.97
CA THR A 117 32.57 7.74 -13.20
C THR A 117 33.07 6.41 -13.77
N THR A 118 34.40 6.25 -13.86
CA THR A 118 35.02 5.02 -14.37
C THR A 118 34.70 3.80 -13.49
N LEU A 119 34.64 3.98 -12.17
CA LEU A 119 34.41 2.90 -11.21
C LEU A 119 32.93 2.50 -11.09
N LEU A 120 32.03 3.48 -11.08
CA LEU A 120 30.62 3.26 -10.78
C LEU A 120 29.76 2.99 -12.03
N ARG A 121 30.14 3.51 -13.20
CA ARG A 121 29.35 3.36 -14.43
C ARG A 121 29.07 1.90 -14.80
N PRO A 122 30.06 0.97 -14.80
CA PRO A 122 29.79 -0.43 -15.12
C PRO A 122 28.77 -1.07 -14.16
N GLN A 123 28.85 -0.72 -12.88
CA GLN A 123 27.95 -1.26 -11.86
C GLN A 123 26.56 -0.69 -11.97
N TRP A 124 26.44 0.62 -12.23
CA TRP A 124 25.16 1.29 -12.48
C TRP A 124 24.42 0.68 -13.68
N THR A 125 25.14 0.45 -14.79
CA THR A 125 24.56 -0.17 -16.00
C THR A 125 24.17 -1.62 -15.74
N ASN A 126 25.04 -2.43 -15.12
CA ASN A 126 24.78 -3.85 -14.86
C ASN A 126 23.66 -4.08 -13.85
N ALA A 127 23.57 -3.23 -12.81
CA ALA A 127 22.51 -3.29 -11.81
C ALA A 127 21.20 -2.65 -12.29
N GLN A 128 21.18 -2.11 -13.52
CA GLN A 128 20.03 -1.42 -14.13
C GLN A 128 19.45 -0.32 -13.23
N LEU A 129 20.32 0.41 -12.52
CA LEU A 129 19.88 1.46 -11.61
C LEU A 129 19.22 2.62 -12.37
N THR A 130 18.22 3.21 -11.73
CA THR A 130 17.55 4.42 -12.24
C THR A 130 18.27 5.67 -11.78
N THR A 131 18.49 5.84 -10.47
CA THR A 131 19.20 7.00 -9.92
C THR A 131 20.42 6.56 -9.11
N LEU A 132 21.55 7.26 -9.27
CA LEU A 132 22.75 7.10 -8.43
C LEU A 132 23.36 8.47 -8.13
N ILE A 133 23.59 8.75 -6.85
CA ILE A 133 24.20 9.98 -6.38
C ILE A 133 25.41 9.62 -5.51
N ALA A 134 26.54 10.27 -5.75
CA ALA A 134 27.71 10.18 -4.91
C ALA A 134 27.98 11.56 -4.29
N PHE A 135 28.19 11.60 -2.98
CA PHE A 135 28.42 12.84 -2.24
C PHE A 135 29.62 12.75 -1.32
N ASP A 136 30.24 13.91 -1.05
CA ASP A 136 31.41 14.03 -0.20
C ASP A 136 31.05 14.08 1.30
N LYS A 137 32.07 14.16 2.17
CA LYS A 137 31.88 14.31 3.63
C LYS A 137 31.14 15.59 4.07
N ARG A 138 30.86 16.52 3.16
CA ARG A 138 30.09 17.75 3.42
C ARG A 138 28.67 17.67 2.86
N GLY A 139 28.28 16.53 2.25
CA GLY A 139 26.98 16.34 1.63
C GLY A 139 26.85 16.98 0.25
N GLN A 140 27.98 17.41 -0.35
CA GLN A 140 27.96 18.01 -1.66
C GLN A 140 27.95 16.93 -2.75
N PRO A 141 27.07 17.03 -3.76
CA PRO A 141 27.01 16.06 -4.85
C PRO A 141 28.27 16.17 -5.72
N LEU A 142 29.04 15.08 -5.81
CA LEU A 142 30.16 14.95 -6.74
C LEU A 142 29.71 14.34 -8.08
N LEU A 143 28.69 13.49 -8.02
CA LEU A 143 28.11 12.77 -9.15
C LEU A 143 26.62 12.54 -8.88
N ALA A 144 25.79 12.73 -9.89
CA ALA A 144 24.36 12.48 -9.82
C ALA A 144 23.89 12.05 -11.21
N TRP A 145 23.50 10.80 -11.31
CA TRP A 145 23.05 10.17 -12.54
C TRP A 145 21.60 9.79 -12.42
N GLU A 146 20.90 9.98 -13.53
CA GLU A 146 19.53 9.56 -13.70
C GLU A 146 19.37 8.87 -15.05
N ARG A 147 18.56 7.81 -15.06
CA ARG A 147 18.06 7.19 -16.27
C ARG A 147 16.80 7.90 -16.74
N PRO A 148 16.75 8.41 -17.98
CA PRO A 148 15.52 8.95 -18.54
C PRO A 148 14.40 7.92 -18.57
N ALA A 149 13.16 8.37 -18.38
CA ALA A 149 12.00 7.51 -18.57
C ALA A 149 12.01 6.92 -20.00
N ASN A 150 11.79 5.61 -20.11
CA ASN A 150 11.81 4.83 -21.37
C ASN A 150 13.20 4.67 -22.05
N ALA A 151 14.29 5.01 -21.37
CA ALA A 151 15.63 4.72 -21.88
C ALA A 151 15.96 3.22 -21.79
N GLU A 152 16.56 2.66 -22.85
CA GLU A 152 17.10 1.30 -22.80
C GLU A 152 18.22 1.21 -21.75
N ALA A 153 18.41 0.02 -21.16
CA ALA A 153 19.39 -0.18 -20.10
C ALA A 153 20.85 0.11 -20.51
N ALA A 154 21.14 0.09 -21.81
CA ALA A 154 22.46 0.39 -22.37
C ALA A 154 22.71 1.89 -22.61
N GLN A 155 21.69 2.75 -22.48
CA GLN A 155 21.86 4.18 -22.69
C GLN A 155 22.72 4.80 -21.57
N PRO A 156 23.55 5.80 -21.91
CA PRO A 156 24.35 6.51 -20.92
C PRO A 156 23.44 7.26 -19.93
N PRO A 157 23.85 7.37 -18.65
CA PRO A 157 23.12 8.18 -17.68
C PRO A 157 23.15 9.65 -18.06
N VAL A 158 22.09 10.37 -17.68
CA VAL A 158 22.03 11.84 -17.75
C VAL A 158 22.50 12.41 -16.41
N ASP A 159 23.31 13.46 -16.49
CA ASP A 159 23.75 14.19 -15.30
C ASP A 159 22.61 15.06 -14.76
N ARG A 160 22.20 14.78 -13.52
CA ARG A 160 21.18 15.55 -12.80
C ARG A 160 21.87 16.60 -11.93
N GLN A 161 21.37 17.84 -11.93
CA GLN A 161 21.77 18.81 -10.92
C GLN A 161 20.92 18.66 -9.67
N ILE A 162 21.57 18.44 -8.53
CA ILE A 162 20.91 18.33 -7.23
C ILE A 162 21.35 19.52 -6.39
N THR A 163 20.38 20.29 -5.88
CA THR A 163 20.62 21.46 -5.03
C THR A 163 20.20 21.12 -3.60
N GLY A 164 21.02 21.49 -2.61
CA GLY A 164 20.68 21.30 -1.20
C GLY A 164 20.73 19.84 -0.72
N LEU A 165 21.54 18.99 -1.37
CA LEU A 165 21.69 17.58 -0.97
C LEU A 165 22.16 17.43 0.49
N ASP A 166 22.94 18.37 0.98
CA ASP A 166 23.41 18.46 2.38
C ASP A 166 22.28 18.69 3.40
N GLN A 167 21.13 19.19 2.94
CA GLN A 167 19.94 19.40 3.77
C GLN A 167 19.06 18.16 3.85
N TRP A 168 19.32 17.14 3.04
CA TRP A 168 18.54 15.91 3.08
C TRP A 168 18.88 15.16 4.38
N TRP A 169 17.84 14.84 5.15
CA TRP A 169 17.96 14.06 6.39
C TRP A 169 18.84 12.81 6.19
N LEU A 170 18.61 12.09 5.09
CA LEU A 170 19.34 10.89 4.69
C LEU A 170 20.87 11.11 4.64
N VAL A 171 21.28 12.23 4.06
CA VAL A 171 22.68 12.60 3.87
C VAL A 171 23.30 13.01 5.20
N GLN A 172 22.56 13.73 6.03
CA GLN A 172 23.00 14.12 7.38
C GLN A 172 23.26 12.90 8.27
N GLN A 173 22.37 11.89 8.23
CA GLN A 173 22.56 10.66 8.99
C GLN A 173 23.80 9.89 8.55
N VAL A 174 24.03 9.77 7.22
CA VAL A 174 25.21 9.11 6.67
C VAL A 174 26.50 9.83 7.07
N ILE A 175 26.54 11.16 6.95
CA ILE A 175 27.73 11.97 7.28
C ILE A 175 28.02 11.96 8.78
N ALA A 176 26.97 11.97 9.61
CA ALA A 176 27.10 11.86 11.06
C ALA A 176 27.69 10.51 11.50
N GLY A 177 27.74 9.51 10.61
CA GLY A 177 28.14 8.14 10.96
C GLY A 177 27.15 7.49 11.93
N SER A 178 25.91 7.96 11.95
CA SER A 178 24.86 7.37 12.78
C SER A 178 24.64 5.92 12.35
N SER A 179 24.53 5.04 13.33
CA SER A 179 24.11 3.65 13.15
C SER A 179 22.97 3.41 14.12
N ASP A 180 21.81 3.01 13.61
CA ASP A 180 20.65 2.67 14.42
C ASP A 180 20.55 1.15 14.65
N ALA A 181 19.41 0.69 15.18
CA ALA A 181 19.15 -0.73 15.44
C ALA A 181 19.10 -1.59 14.16
N PHE A 182 18.94 -0.96 12.99
CA PHE A 182 18.82 -1.56 11.66
C PHE A 182 20.09 -1.35 10.81
N GLY A 183 20.98 -0.44 11.23
CA GLY A 183 22.36 -0.31 10.78
C GLY A 183 22.76 1.12 10.44
N ASP A 184 23.78 1.25 9.61
CA ASP A 184 24.33 2.51 9.12
C ASP A 184 23.70 2.95 7.78
N LYS A 185 22.51 2.44 7.47
CA LYS A 185 21.83 2.60 6.17
C LYS A 185 20.48 3.24 6.40
N PHE A 186 20.15 4.19 5.54
CA PHE A 186 18.94 4.96 5.69
C PHE A 186 18.16 4.92 4.37
N SER A 187 16.84 4.97 4.48
CA SER A 187 15.91 4.98 3.33
C SER A 187 14.84 6.03 3.59
N ALA A 188 14.56 6.88 2.59
CA ALA A 188 13.61 7.97 2.69
C ALA A 188 12.92 8.24 1.35
N PHE A 189 11.66 8.63 1.41
CA PHE A 189 10.94 9.13 0.25
C PHE A 189 11.22 10.62 0.05
N HIS A 190 11.61 10.99 -1.16
CA HIS A 190 11.82 12.39 -1.56
C HIS A 190 11.50 12.53 -3.06
N GLU A 191 10.80 13.60 -3.45
CA GLU A 191 10.46 13.89 -4.87
C GLU A 191 9.93 12.67 -5.66
N GLN A 192 9.00 11.90 -5.08
CA GLN A 192 8.42 10.71 -5.71
C GLN A 192 9.46 9.62 -6.07
N GLN A 193 10.57 9.56 -5.34
CA GLN A 193 11.52 8.46 -5.40
C GLN A 193 11.76 7.91 -3.99
N LEU A 194 11.97 6.61 -3.90
CA LEU A 194 12.53 5.96 -2.74
C LEU A 194 14.05 6.03 -2.84
N TYR A 195 14.67 6.84 -1.99
CA TYR A 195 16.12 6.94 -1.88
C TYR A 195 16.63 6.08 -0.74
N THR A 196 17.72 5.37 -1.01
CA THR A 196 18.44 4.58 -0.03
C THR A 196 19.90 5.01 -0.07
N ALA A 197 20.50 5.29 1.09
CA ALA A 197 21.88 5.73 1.19
C ALA A 197 22.74 4.82 2.06
N ALA A 198 24.02 4.72 1.68
CA ALA A 198 25.04 4.00 2.42
C ALA A 198 26.32 4.83 2.58
N PRO A 199 26.95 4.82 3.77
CA PRO A 199 28.22 5.49 4.02
C PRO A 199 29.35 4.81 3.25
N VAL A 200 30.28 5.62 2.74
CA VAL A 200 31.58 5.14 2.30
C VAL A 200 32.59 5.44 3.38
N VAL A 201 33.25 4.39 3.86
CA VAL A 201 34.20 4.47 4.98
C VAL A 201 35.61 4.22 4.48
N GLN A 202 36.57 5.03 4.91
CA GLN A 202 37.99 4.83 4.70
C GLN A 202 38.72 4.92 6.04
N ASN A 203 39.52 3.90 6.40
CA ASN A 203 40.26 3.86 7.68
C ASN A 203 39.36 4.09 8.92
N GLY A 204 38.12 3.60 8.89
CA GLY A 204 37.16 3.76 9.98
C GLY A 204 36.48 5.14 10.07
N GLN A 205 36.69 6.03 9.10
CA GLN A 205 36.01 7.33 9.02
C GLN A 205 35.12 7.42 7.78
N VAL A 206 33.94 8.01 7.93
CA VAL A 206 33.06 8.32 6.80
C VAL A 206 33.71 9.39 5.92
N VAL A 207 33.92 9.07 4.65
CA VAL A 207 34.53 9.98 3.65
C VAL A 207 33.50 10.55 2.67
N GLY A 208 32.27 10.07 2.73
CA GLY A 208 31.15 10.44 1.88
C GLY A 208 30.11 9.33 1.86
N GLY A 209 29.26 9.31 0.84
CA GLY A 209 28.26 8.26 0.68
C GLY A 209 27.76 8.11 -0.75
N LEU A 210 27.04 7.01 -0.96
CA LEU A 210 26.32 6.73 -2.19
C LEU A 210 24.82 6.66 -1.88
N ILE A 211 24.00 7.15 -2.79
CA ILE A 211 22.54 7.08 -2.74
C ILE A 211 22.07 6.42 -4.04
N VAL A 212 21.17 5.45 -3.93
CA VAL A 212 20.38 4.97 -5.07
C VAL A 212 18.94 5.42 -4.92
N GLY A 213 18.29 5.71 -6.04
CA GLY A 213 16.88 6.09 -6.07
C GLY A 213 16.08 5.16 -6.97
N LEU A 214 14.87 4.81 -6.52
CA LEU A 214 13.87 4.10 -7.29
C LEU A 214 12.65 5.00 -7.48
N PRO A 215 12.24 5.30 -8.73
CA PRO A 215 11.01 6.05 -8.98
C PRO A 215 9.79 5.38 -8.36
N LEU A 216 8.87 6.19 -7.86
CA LEU A 216 7.65 5.70 -7.22
C LEU A 216 6.80 4.84 -8.18
N GLU A 217 6.76 5.19 -9.46
CA GLU A 217 6.08 4.38 -10.48
C GLU A 217 6.68 2.96 -10.61
N GLU A 218 8.02 2.87 -10.63
CA GLU A 218 8.74 1.60 -10.73
C GLU A 218 8.58 0.78 -9.45
N LEU A 219 8.64 1.44 -8.29
CA LEU A 219 8.34 0.83 -6.99
C LEU A 219 6.93 0.27 -6.97
N LEU A 220 5.93 1.05 -7.38
CA LEU A 220 4.53 0.64 -7.39
C LEU A 220 4.28 -0.55 -8.31
N ASN A 221 4.92 -0.58 -9.48
CA ASN A 221 4.87 -1.73 -10.39
C ASN A 221 5.50 -2.99 -9.75
N HIS A 222 6.62 -2.84 -9.03
CA HIS A 222 7.25 -3.93 -8.28
C HIS A 222 6.34 -4.45 -7.15
N LEU A 223 5.73 -3.55 -6.39
CA LEU A 223 4.81 -3.88 -5.30
C LEU A 223 3.54 -4.53 -5.83
N GLN A 224 3.00 -4.10 -6.96
CA GLN A 224 1.83 -4.73 -7.58
C GLN A 224 2.16 -6.15 -8.07
N ALA A 225 3.29 -6.31 -8.77
CA ALA A 225 3.70 -7.61 -9.30
C ALA A 225 3.94 -8.65 -8.19
N SER A 226 4.42 -8.21 -7.02
CA SER A 226 4.68 -9.08 -5.86
C SER A 226 3.45 -9.33 -4.99
N SER A 227 2.55 -8.35 -4.84
CA SER A 227 1.38 -8.46 -3.93
C SER A 227 0.15 -9.14 -4.50
N GLN A 228 0.09 -9.39 -5.82
CA GLN A 228 -1.13 -9.79 -6.53
C GLN A 228 -2.31 -8.82 -6.32
N ALA A 229 -2.06 -7.61 -5.77
CA ALA A 229 -3.08 -6.60 -5.62
C ALA A 229 -3.54 -6.11 -7.00
N SER A 230 -4.84 -5.86 -7.15
CA SER A 230 -5.38 -5.36 -8.41
C SER A 230 -4.90 -3.95 -8.75
N PHE A 231 -4.61 -3.14 -7.72
CA PHE A 231 -4.03 -1.80 -7.84
C PHE A 231 -3.33 -1.41 -6.54
N THR A 232 -2.26 -0.63 -6.64
CA THR A 232 -1.52 -0.07 -5.51
C THR A 232 -1.51 1.45 -5.62
N THR A 233 -1.93 2.16 -4.57
CA THR A 233 -1.94 3.63 -4.53
C THR A 233 -1.11 4.12 -3.36
N PHE A 234 -0.20 5.05 -3.62
CA PHE A 234 0.60 5.72 -2.60
C PHE A 234 -0.04 7.05 -2.23
N TYR A 235 -0.23 7.29 -0.94
CA TYR A 235 -0.84 8.51 -0.41
C TYR A 235 0.18 9.37 0.34
N ASN A 236 0.03 10.70 0.28
CA ASN A 236 0.83 11.61 1.10
C ASN A 236 0.32 11.65 2.55
N ALA A 237 1.03 12.38 3.41
CA ALA A 237 0.63 12.59 4.80
C ALA A 237 -0.73 13.28 4.95
N GLN A 238 -1.22 13.95 3.91
CA GLN A 238 -2.51 14.62 3.81
C GLN A 238 -3.64 13.69 3.32
N GLY A 239 -3.32 12.44 2.95
CA GLY A 239 -4.28 11.44 2.45
C GLY A 239 -4.61 11.58 0.97
N GLU A 240 -3.87 12.39 0.22
CA GLU A 240 -4.03 12.57 -1.23
C GLU A 240 -3.20 11.52 -1.99
N ALA A 241 -3.76 10.96 -3.06
CA ALA A 241 -3.06 9.99 -3.90
C ALA A 241 -1.93 10.69 -4.67
N ILE A 242 -0.68 10.29 -4.42
CA ILE A 242 0.52 10.78 -5.12
C ILE A 242 0.76 9.98 -6.39
N ALA A 243 0.58 8.66 -6.34
CA ALA A 243 0.78 7.77 -7.47
C ALA A 243 -0.09 6.52 -7.34
N THR A 244 -0.51 5.97 -8.47
CA THR A 244 -1.36 4.77 -8.51
C THR A 244 -0.99 3.90 -9.70
N THR A 245 -1.10 2.58 -9.55
CA THR A 245 -1.02 1.64 -10.67
C THR A 245 -2.36 1.43 -11.38
N HIS A 246 -3.44 2.05 -10.88
CA HIS A 246 -4.72 2.03 -11.55
C HIS A 246 -4.67 2.83 -12.84
N LEU A 247 -5.16 2.27 -13.95
CA LEU A 247 -5.37 3.02 -15.18
C LEU A 247 -6.53 3.98 -14.99
N VAL A 248 -6.23 5.18 -14.54
CA VAL A 248 -7.21 6.24 -14.37
C VAL A 248 -7.63 6.75 -15.77
N THR A 249 -8.89 6.54 -16.17
CA THR A 249 -9.44 7.22 -17.34
C THR A 249 -9.66 8.69 -16.99
N ALA A 250 -9.55 9.60 -17.97
CA ALA A 250 -9.44 11.06 -17.75
C ALA A 250 -10.55 11.74 -16.90
N ASP A 251 -11.62 11.03 -16.54
CA ASP A 251 -12.75 11.49 -15.71
C ASP A 251 -12.84 10.80 -14.32
N GLU A 252 -12.01 9.80 -14.03
CA GLU A 252 -11.96 9.17 -12.71
C GLU A 252 -10.86 9.83 -11.86
N THR A 253 -11.16 10.18 -10.61
CA THR A 253 -10.13 10.63 -9.65
C THR A 253 -9.90 9.52 -8.65
N THR A 254 -8.64 9.15 -8.42
CA THR A 254 -8.30 8.22 -7.34
C THR A 254 -8.78 8.82 -6.00
N PRO A 255 -9.67 8.12 -5.25
CA PRO A 255 -10.28 8.68 -4.06
C PRO A 255 -9.23 8.91 -2.97
N ALA A 256 -9.26 10.08 -2.34
CA ALA A 256 -8.43 10.38 -1.18
C ALA A 256 -8.82 9.52 0.03
N ILE A 257 -7.87 9.30 0.95
CA ILE A 257 -8.15 8.61 2.22
C ILE A 257 -9.19 9.45 3.00
N PRO A 258 -10.31 8.85 3.46
CA PRO A 258 -11.28 9.55 4.30
C PRO A 258 -10.63 10.14 5.56
N ALA A 259 -10.95 11.40 5.88
CA ALA A 259 -10.43 12.11 7.04
C ALA A 259 -10.46 11.34 8.38
N PRO A 260 -11.53 10.58 8.76
CA PRO A 260 -11.52 9.83 10.01
C PRO A 260 -10.48 8.69 10.03
N ILE A 261 -10.25 8.02 8.89
CA ILE A 261 -9.24 6.97 8.76
C ILE A 261 -7.84 7.59 8.82
N LEU A 262 -7.64 8.72 8.14
CA LEU A 262 -6.37 9.45 8.18
C LEU A 262 -6.02 9.91 9.60
N ALA A 263 -7.01 10.33 10.40
CA ALA A 263 -6.82 10.69 11.79
C ALA A 263 -6.43 9.48 12.67
N GLN A 264 -7.04 8.31 12.44
CA GLN A 264 -6.67 7.06 13.13
C GLN A 264 -5.23 6.64 12.79
N LEU A 265 -4.86 6.63 11.50
CA LEU A 265 -3.50 6.29 11.07
C LEU A 265 -2.45 7.23 11.68
N ARG A 266 -2.73 8.53 11.76
CA ARG A 266 -1.82 9.49 12.43
C ARG A 266 -1.72 9.28 13.93
N ALA A 267 -2.81 8.86 14.58
CA ALA A 267 -2.81 8.57 16.02
C ALA A 267 -2.01 7.30 16.35
N GLU A 268 -1.93 6.35 15.42
CA GLU A 268 -1.15 5.11 15.55
C GLU A 268 0.33 5.28 15.16
N GLN A 269 0.70 6.34 14.44
CA GLN A 269 2.09 6.65 14.09
C GLN A 269 2.77 7.50 15.18
N PRO A 270 3.78 6.98 15.90
CA PRO A 270 4.45 7.75 16.94
C PRO A 270 5.56 8.64 16.34
N GLY A 271 5.26 9.91 16.10
CA GLY A 271 6.26 10.97 15.93
C GLY A 271 6.90 11.09 14.54
N ALA A 272 7.08 12.35 14.12
CA ALA A 272 7.59 12.74 12.81
C ALA A 272 8.99 12.17 12.53
N GLU A 273 9.20 11.74 11.28
CA GLU A 273 10.44 11.19 10.71
C GLU A 273 10.74 9.75 11.11
N GLN A 274 10.04 8.82 10.45
CA GLN A 274 10.16 7.40 10.74
C GLN A 274 10.65 6.60 9.54
N HIS A 275 11.81 5.98 9.76
CA HIS A 275 12.46 4.93 8.98
C HIS A 275 11.41 3.90 8.48
N ILE A 276 11.50 3.48 7.22
CA ILE A 276 10.50 2.59 6.58
C ILE A 276 10.19 1.34 7.44
N GLN A 277 11.19 0.83 8.16
CA GLN A 277 11.04 -0.36 8.99
C GLN A 277 10.22 -0.17 10.28
N SER A 278 10.03 1.07 10.77
CA SER A 278 9.13 1.30 11.92
C SER A 278 7.66 1.13 11.53
N ASN A 279 7.28 1.49 10.31
CA ASN A 279 5.93 1.27 9.78
C ASN A 279 5.60 -0.23 9.65
N ILE A 280 6.61 -1.07 9.41
CA ILE A 280 6.45 -2.53 9.32
C ILE A 280 6.19 -3.16 10.69
N THR A 281 6.77 -2.61 11.77
CA THR A 281 6.50 -3.10 13.13
C THR A 281 5.06 -2.83 13.58
N LEU A 282 4.42 -1.78 13.05
CA LEU A 282 2.99 -1.53 13.25
C LEU A 282 2.15 -2.57 12.52
N SER A 283 2.47 -2.89 11.25
CA SER A 283 1.74 -3.91 10.47
C SER A 283 1.89 -5.34 11.00
N ARG A 284 2.89 -5.62 11.87
CA ARG A 284 3.12 -6.95 12.46
C ARG A 284 2.39 -7.14 13.79
N ARG A 285 1.79 -6.10 14.38
CA ARG A 285 1.05 -6.19 15.64
C ARG A 285 -0.44 -6.41 15.39
N GLU A 286 -0.82 -7.59 14.90
CA GLU A 286 -2.10 -8.28 15.20
C GLU A 286 -1.91 -9.80 15.05
#